data_AF-A0A645G4K5-F1
#
_entry.id   AF-A0A645G4K5-F1
#
_cell.length_a   1.000
_cell.length_b   1.000
_cell.length_c   1.000
_cell.angle_alpha   90.00
_cell.angle_beta   90.00
_cell.angle_gamma   90.00
#
_symmetry.space_group_name_H-M   'P 1'
#
loop_
_entity.id
_entity.type
_entity.pdbx_description
1 polymer ?
#
loop_
_entity_poly.entity_id
_entity_poly.type
_entity_poly.pdbx_seq_one_letter_code
_entity_poly.pdbx_strand_id
1 'polypeptide(L)' 'MAGEAAGKAAMDHGMRNVEVNVKGPGPGREAAVRSLQTAGLEISVINDVTPIPHNGCRPPKRPRG' A
#
# COMPACT_ATOMS: atom_id res chain seq x y z
N MET A 1 12.60 -6.51 -6.19
CA MET A 1 11.77 -5.44 -5.58
C MET A 1 10.52 -5.28 -6.42
N ALA A 2 9.32 -5.51 -5.85
CA ALA A 2 8.08 -5.51 -6.63
C ALA A 2 7.54 -4.10 -6.92
N GLY A 3 7.59 -3.20 -5.93
CA GLY A 3 7.08 -1.83 -6.09
C GLY A 3 7.88 -0.99 -7.11
N GLU A 4 9.19 -1.18 -7.17
CA GLU A 4 10.03 -0.49 -8.16
C GLU A 4 9.75 -0.96 -9.60
N ALA A 5 9.54 -2.27 -9.80
CA ALA A 5 9.19 -2.81 -11.13
C ALA A 5 7.83 -2.28 -11.62
N ALA A 6 6.84 -2.23 -10.72
CA ALA A 6 5.54 -1.62 -11.01
C ALA A 6 5.65 -0.12 -11.30
N GLY A 7 6.50 0.60 -10.53
CA GLY A 7 6.73 2.02 -10.74
C GLY A 7 7.39 2.34 -12.09
N LYS A 8 8.36 1.53 -12.53
CA LYS A 8 8.98 1.67 -13.85
C LYS A 8 7.99 1.43 -14.99
N ALA A 9 7.19 0.35 -14.90
CA ALA A 9 6.14 0.09 -15.89
C ALA A 9 5.11 1.23 -15.95
N ALA A 10 4.73 1.81 -14.81
CA ALA A 10 3.85 2.97 -14.76
C ALA A 10 4.45 4.22 -15.43
N MET A 11 5.76 4.44 -15.28
CA MET A 11 6.46 5.54 -15.97
C MET A 11 6.53 5.33 -17.49
N ASP A 12 6.67 4.09 -17.97
CA ASP A 12 6.61 3.78 -19.41
C ASP A 12 5.24 4.15 -20.00
N HIS A 13 4.19 4.11 -19.18
CA HIS A 13 2.85 4.58 -19.50
C HIS A 13 2.63 6.09 -19.30
N GLY A 14 3.67 6.85 -18.95
CA GLY A 14 3.64 8.30 -18.79
C GLY A 14 3.07 8.80 -17.46
N MET A 15 2.91 7.93 -16.45
CA MET A 15 2.45 8.34 -15.13
C MET A 15 3.55 9.13 -14.38
N ARG A 16 3.20 10.28 -13.82
CA ARG A 16 4.11 11.16 -13.06
C ARG A 16 3.69 11.30 -11.60
N ASN A 17 2.39 11.46 -11.36
CA ASN A 17 1.82 11.67 -10.04
C ASN A 17 0.90 10.51 -9.69
N VAL A 18 1.02 9.98 -8.47
CA VAL A 18 0.24 8.84 -7.98
C VAL A 18 -0.33 9.09 -6.59
N GLU A 19 -1.53 8.58 -6.37
CA GLU A 19 -2.17 8.50 -5.05
C GLU A 19 -2.03 7.08 -4.50
N VAL A 20 -1.60 6.97 -3.24
CA VAL A 20 -1.31 5.69 -2.62
C VAL A 20 -2.35 5.37 -1.56
N ASN A 21 -3.20 4.37 -1.84
CA ASN A 21 -4.19 3.85 -0.91
C ASN A 21 -3.64 2.59 -0.24
N VAL A 22 -3.38 2.65 1.06
CA VAL A 22 -2.83 1.53 1.83
C VAL A 22 -3.95 0.84 2.60
N LYS A 23 -3.99 -0.49 2.54
CA LYS A 23 -4.97 -1.31 3.27
C LYS A 23 -4.26 -2.35 4.13
N GLY A 24 -4.47 -2.25 5.44
CA GLY A 24 -4.06 -3.26 6.41
C GLY A 24 -2.66 -3.02 7.00
N PRO A 25 -2.41 -3.58 8.19
CA PRO A 25 -1.09 -3.55 8.83
C PRO A 25 -0.16 -4.61 8.22
N GLY A 26 1.10 -4.27 8.02
CA GLY A 26 2.11 -5.22 7.56
C GLY A 26 3.52 -4.62 7.52
N PRO A 27 4.57 -5.44 7.68
CA PRO A 27 5.96 -4.97 7.76
C PRO A 27 6.45 -4.31 6.47
N GLY A 28 5.85 -4.65 5.32
CA GLY A 28 6.19 -4.09 4.01
C GLY A 28 5.48 -2.79 3.67
N ARG A 29 4.63 -2.24 4.55
CA ARG A 29 3.78 -1.08 4.25
C ARG A 29 4.60 0.13 3.83
N GLU A 30 5.51 0.59 4.68
CA GLU A 30 6.33 1.76 4.36
C GLU A 30 7.35 1.48 3.26
N ALA A 31 7.90 0.26 3.25
CA ALA A 31 8.87 -0.16 2.23
C ALA A 31 8.26 -0.10 0.82
N ALA A 32 6.97 -0.45 0.66
CA ALA A 32 6.27 -0.37 -0.61
C ALA A 32 6.10 1.08 -1.08
N VAL A 33 5.67 1.98 -0.19
CA VAL A 33 5.50 3.41 -0.51
C VAL A 33 6.84 4.04 -0.92
N ARG A 34 7.90 3.76 -0.16
CA ARG A 34 9.25 4.27 -0.47
C ARG A 34 9.76 3.73 -1.80
N SER A 35 9.50 2.46 -2.13
CA SER A 35 9.94 1.88 -3.41
C SER A 35 9.30 2.52 -4.64
N LEU A 36 8.09 3.07 -4.51
CA LEU A 36 7.43 3.84 -5.57
C LEU A 36 8.07 5.22 -5.76
N GLN A 37 8.49 5.87 -4.66
CA GLN A 37 9.29 7.10 -4.73
C GLN A 37 10.65 6.86 -5.37
N THR A 38 11.34 5.78 -4.98
CA THR A 38 12.64 5.41 -5.60
C THR A 38 12.49 5.10 -7.10
N ALA A 39 11.32 4.61 -7.52
CA ALA A 39 11.03 4.40 -8.93
C ALA A 39 10.91 5.70 -9.72
N GLY A 40 10.73 6.86 -9.09
CA GLY A 40 10.64 8.17 -9.76
C GLY A 40 9.21 8.71 -9.90
N LEU A 41 8.23 8.10 -9.23
CA LEU A 41 6.85 8.59 -9.18
C LEU A 41 6.68 9.60 -8.04
N GLU A 42 6.01 10.72 -8.31
CA GLU A 42 5.64 11.70 -7.29
C GLU A 42 4.39 11.24 -6.55
N ILE A 43 4.50 11.07 -5.23
CA ILE A 43 3.36 10.71 -4.38
C ILE A 43 2.64 11.98 -3.95
N SER A 44 1.40 12.15 -4.39
CA SER A 44 0.58 13.32 -4.04
C SER A 44 -0.14 13.14 -2.72
N VAL A 45 -0.72 11.96 -2.48
CA VAL A 45 -1.54 11.66 -1.29
C VAL A 45 -1.27 10.24 -0.83
N ILE A 46 -1.25 10.04 0.49
CA ILE A 46 -1.20 8.73 1.14
C ILE A 46 -2.45 8.58 2.00
N ASN A 47 -3.36 7.70 1.60
CA ASN A 47 -4.58 7.39 2.36
C ASN A 47 -4.47 6.02 3.01
N ASP A 48 -4.72 5.94 4.31
CA ASP A 48 -4.93 4.67 5.00
C ASP A 48 -6.41 4.30 4.96
N VAL A 49 -6.73 3.30 4.14
CA VAL A 49 -8.08 2.75 3.97
C VAL A 49 -8.22 1.41 4.69
N THR A 50 -7.49 1.21 5.79
CA THR A 50 -7.65 0.03 6.65
C THR A 50 -9.07 0.01 7.23
N PRO A 51 -9.87 -1.03 6.92
CA PRO A 51 -11.27 -1.05 7.34
C PRO A 51 -11.38 -1.19 8.85
N ILE A 52 -12.10 -0.26 9.49
CA ILE A 52 -12.47 -0.34 10.91
C ILE A 52 -13.87 -0.96 10.98
N PRO A 53 -14.03 -2.16 11.57
CA PRO A 53 -15.33 -2.81 11.66
C PRO A 53 -16.24 -2.12 12.70
N HIS A 54 -17.40 -1.62 12.28
CA HIS A 54 -18.45 -1.10 13.16
C HIS A 54 -19.27 -2.23 13.79
N ASN A 55 -18.66 -3.01 14.69
CA ASN A 55 -19.28 -4.19 15.33
C ASN A 55 -19.76 -5.26 14.33
N GLY A 56 -18.87 -5.68 13.42
CA GLY A 56 -19.12 -6.78 12.48
C GLY A 56 -19.17 -8.17 13.13
N CYS A 57 -18.91 -9.22 12.36
CA CYS A 57 -18.88 -10.59 12.87
C CYS A 57 -17.91 -10.75 14.05
N ARG A 58 -18.26 -11.62 15.01
CA ARG A 58 -17.38 -11.98 16.14
C ARG A 58 -16.00 -12.42 15.61
N PRO A 59 -14.89 -11.84 16.09
CA PRO A 59 -13.56 -12.28 15.69
C PRO A 59 -13.36 -13.79 15.92
N PRO A 60 -12.59 -14.47 15.06
CA PRO A 60 -12.35 -15.90 15.20
C PRO A 60 -11.72 -16.20 16.56
N LYS A 61 -12.01 -17.41 17.07
CA LYS A 61 -11.46 -17.88 18.34
C LYS A 61 -9.93 -17.78 18.29
N ARG A 62 -9.33 -17.23 19.36
CA ARG A 62 -7.87 -17.11 19.48
C ARG A 62 -7.22 -18.49 19.24
N PRO A 63 -6.13 -18.57 18.44
CA PRO A 63 -5.46 -19.84 18.20
C PRO A 63 -5.10 -20.52 19.52
N ARG A 64 -5.28 -21.85 19.58
CA ARG A 64 -4.76 -22.68 20.67
C ARG A 64 -3.27 -22.87 20.39
N GLY A 65 -2.45 -21.88 20.76
CA GLY A 65 -1.02 -22.10 20.98
C GLY A 65 -0.85 -22.95 22.22
#